data_AF-A0A7C7HS72-F1
#
_entry.id   AF-A0A7C7HS72-F1
#
_cell.length_a   1.000
_cell.length_b   1.000
_cell.length_c   1.000
_cell.angle_alpha   90.00
_cell.angle_beta   90.00
_cell.angle_gamma   90.00
#
_symmetry.space_group_name_H-M   'P 1'
#
loop_
_entity.id
_entity.type
_entity.pdbx_description
1 polymer ?
#
loop_
_entity_poly.entity_id
_entity_poly.type
_entity_poly.pdbx_seq_one_letter_code
_entity_poly.pdbx_strand_id
1 'polypeptide(L)'
;MAAFVRLGKAIADSDMSIREVFESMDANDDGKIDGPELQKGIMEIGGENLSPADVFSILKTLDEDDDGRLDPMELVNALEDLDLDISADTEPATEAKPEKEFPTNLQKSLMSKKWDSAIWPLIHAAFGVIAVIWLVNGIIGPVDGAGGQVVFDGAEATWSAEQSTTISPGDKYPCDKAIQVSKCANSLTPLSGEASSMPVGFYWDGILFTLIGLLGLGGSLFMQYSVVKSWRAKARALKGDDEESDEDTDDTDADADGDDGDADDSEDDDLEEDVADDDDDDDEGDDDTDDDDDTDDDDTDDDGDDDDEGEGDIDIGSRIGIEVDGVDVFGKIIEFDDDAGTVIIEDEDTGEEIEAPQDEMFVE
;
A
#
# COMPACT_ATOMS: atom_id res chain seq x y z
N MET A 1 7.89 35.05 43.86
CA MET A 1 6.62 35.04 44.63
C MET A 1 5.77 36.29 44.46
N ALA A 2 5.86 37.37 45.26
CA ALA A 2 4.78 38.38 45.35
C ALA A 2 4.31 39.04 44.01
N ALA A 3 5.21 39.25 43.05
CA ALA A 3 4.85 39.72 41.70
C ALA A 3 4.39 38.58 40.76
N PHE A 4 4.92 37.36 40.94
CA PHE A 4 4.47 36.17 40.21
C PHE A 4 3.03 35.78 40.59
N VAL A 5 2.64 35.94 41.86
CA VAL A 5 1.24 35.82 42.32
C VAL A 5 0.32 36.85 41.62
N ARG A 6 0.86 38.01 41.24
CA ARG A 6 0.12 39.01 40.46
C ARG A 6 0.08 38.68 38.98
N LEU A 7 1.13 38.06 38.42
CA LEU A 7 1.10 37.50 37.07
C LEU A 7 0.00 36.43 36.97
N GLY A 8 0.04 35.38 37.81
CA GLY A 8 -0.99 34.34 37.83
C GLY A 8 -2.40 34.91 38.01
N LYS A 9 -2.58 35.90 38.89
CA LYS A 9 -3.87 36.58 39.00
C LYS A 9 -4.24 37.39 37.74
N ALA A 10 -3.30 38.10 37.12
CA ALA A 10 -3.58 38.87 35.91
C ALA A 10 -4.00 37.97 34.74
N ILE A 11 -3.40 36.78 34.64
CA ILE A 11 -3.78 35.72 33.70
C ILE A 11 -5.23 35.26 33.94
N ALA A 12 -5.57 34.92 35.19
CA ALA A 12 -6.94 34.56 35.58
C ALA A 12 -7.96 35.69 35.35
N ASP A 13 -7.59 36.95 35.61
CA ASP A 13 -8.42 38.13 35.34
C ASP A 13 -8.50 38.47 33.82
N SER A 14 -7.69 37.84 32.94
CA SER A 14 -7.60 38.15 31.50
C SER A 14 -8.20 37.11 30.54
N ASP A 15 -8.70 35.98 31.03
CA ASP A 15 -9.28 34.89 30.19
C ASP A 15 -8.26 34.30 29.19
N MET A 16 -6.97 34.30 29.56
CA MET A 16 -5.86 33.71 28.79
C MET A 16 -5.41 32.40 29.41
N SER A 17 -5.04 31.41 28.59
CA SER A 17 -4.48 30.16 29.10
C SER A 17 -2.98 30.25 29.41
N ILE A 18 -2.47 29.33 30.23
CA ILE A 18 -1.01 29.25 30.53
C ILE A 18 -0.18 29.09 29.24
N ARG A 19 -0.74 28.43 28.22
CA ARG A 19 -0.10 28.28 26.91
C ARG A 19 0.01 29.62 26.17
N GLU A 20 -1.07 30.37 26.05
CA GLU A 20 -1.06 31.69 25.41
C GLU A 20 -0.13 32.67 26.13
N VAL A 21 -0.04 32.56 27.45
CA VAL A 21 0.92 33.30 28.27
C VAL A 21 2.35 32.92 27.88
N PHE A 22 2.69 31.63 27.83
CA PHE A 22 4.03 31.18 27.42
C PHE A 22 4.38 31.68 26.01
N GLU A 23 3.49 31.47 25.02
CA GLU A 23 3.65 31.90 23.62
C GLU A 23 3.71 33.44 23.46
N SER A 24 3.23 34.21 24.45
CA SER A 24 3.38 35.68 24.48
C SER A 24 4.68 36.17 25.14
N MET A 25 5.34 35.29 25.90
CA MET A 25 6.51 35.60 26.72
C MET A 25 7.82 35.13 26.09
N ASP A 26 7.86 33.93 25.52
CA ASP A 26 8.95 33.50 24.61
C ASP A 26 8.89 34.40 23.36
N ALA A 27 9.78 35.39 23.30
CA ALA A 27 9.79 36.39 22.24
C ALA A 27 10.74 36.01 21.10
N ASN A 28 11.31 34.79 21.14
CA ASN A 28 12.35 34.34 20.22
C ASN A 28 12.10 32.94 19.61
N ASP A 29 11.06 32.24 20.07
CA ASP A 29 10.60 30.91 19.64
C ASP A 29 11.62 29.78 19.93
N ASP A 30 12.47 29.88 20.97
CA ASP A 30 13.40 28.80 21.36
C ASP A 30 12.85 27.77 22.36
N GLY A 31 11.64 27.99 22.88
CA GLY A 31 10.91 27.04 23.72
C GLY A 31 11.25 27.11 25.21
N LYS A 32 12.06 28.08 25.65
CA LYS A 32 12.25 28.45 27.06
C LYS A 32 12.25 29.98 27.23
N ILE A 33 11.63 30.47 28.30
CA ILE A 33 11.56 31.90 28.65
C ILE A 33 12.84 32.30 29.41
N ASP A 34 13.58 33.30 28.93
CA ASP A 34 14.75 33.84 29.62
C ASP A 34 14.39 34.93 30.67
N GLY A 35 15.39 35.38 31.46
CA GLY A 35 15.19 36.43 32.47
C GLY A 35 14.63 37.76 31.90
N PRO A 36 15.26 38.38 30.90
CA PRO A 36 14.69 39.50 30.14
C PRO A 36 13.25 39.29 29.63
N GLU A 37 12.92 38.10 29.13
CA GLU A 37 11.59 37.75 28.62
C GLU A 37 10.56 37.62 29.75
N LEU A 38 10.92 36.96 30.85
CA LEU A 38 10.15 36.92 32.09
C LEU A 38 9.89 38.33 32.65
N GLN A 39 10.88 39.22 32.60
CA GLN A 39 10.72 40.63 33.00
C GLN A 39 9.72 41.37 32.10
N LYS A 40 9.78 41.14 30.79
CA LYS A 40 8.87 41.73 29.80
C LYS A 40 7.43 41.23 29.99
N GLY A 41 7.23 39.92 30.10
CA GLY A 41 5.91 39.30 30.29
C GLY A 41 5.22 39.75 31.58
N ILE A 42 5.93 39.80 32.71
CA ILE A 42 5.39 40.33 33.98
C ILE A 42 5.01 41.82 33.86
N MET A 43 5.71 42.59 33.02
CA MET A 43 5.37 43.99 32.78
C MET A 43 4.20 44.17 31.80
N GLU A 44 4.06 43.32 30.79
CA GLU A 44 3.02 43.41 29.76
C GLU A 44 1.67 42.79 30.21
N ILE A 45 1.70 41.67 30.93
CA ILE A 45 0.51 40.97 31.45
C ILE A 45 0.20 41.43 32.89
N GLY A 46 1.18 41.29 33.79
CA GLY A 46 1.04 41.64 35.22
C GLY A 46 1.10 43.13 35.54
N GLY A 47 1.47 43.97 34.57
CA GLY A 47 1.56 45.44 34.72
C GLY A 47 2.66 45.94 35.66
N GLU A 48 3.60 45.08 36.11
CA GLU A 48 4.60 45.40 37.12
C GLU A 48 6.03 45.37 36.56
N ASN A 49 6.70 46.53 36.58
CA ASN A 49 8.09 46.65 36.15
C ASN A 49 9.04 46.26 37.29
N LEU A 50 9.51 45.02 37.26
CA LEU A 50 10.45 44.45 38.24
C LEU A 50 11.90 44.88 38.00
N SER A 51 12.74 44.82 39.04
CA SER A 51 14.19 44.92 38.84
C SER A 51 14.80 43.57 38.44
N PRO A 52 15.94 43.53 37.72
CA PRO A 52 16.60 42.28 37.37
C PRO A 52 16.94 41.37 38.57
N ALA A 53 17.09 41.93 39.77
CA ALA A 53 17.30 41.15 40.99
C ALA A 53 16.01 40.46 41.48
N ASP A 54 14.85 41.10 41.31
CA ASP A 54 13.54 40.51 41.62
C ASP A 54 13.19 39.42 40.60
N VAL A 55 13.46 39.68 39.32
CA VAL A 55 13.27 38.72 38.21
C VAL A 55 14.14 37.49 38.42
N PHE A 56 15.44 37.65 38.68
CA PHE A 56 16.35 36.53 38.99
C PHE A 56 15.90 35.75 40.23
N SER A 57 15.36 36.44 41.25
CA SER A 57 14.82 35.78 42.45
C SER A 57 13.49 35.05 42.19
N ILE A 58 12.73 35.46 41.18
CA ILE A 58 11.52 34.75 40.72
C ILE A 58 11.93 33.54 39.91
N LEU A 59 12.75 33.72 38.86
CA LEU A 59 13.24 32.63 38.00
C LEU A 59 13.86 31.50 38.83
N LYS A 60 14.78 31.81 39.75
CA LYS A 60 15.40 30.82 40.67
C LYS A 60 14.43 30.17 41.71
N THR A 61 13.14 30.50 41.69
CA THR A 61 12.10 29.83 42.50
C THR A 61 11.17 28.96 41.64
N LEU A 62 11.33 28.99 40.31
CA LEU A 62 10.47 28.35 39.31
C LEU A 62 11.28 27.36 38.45
N ASP A 63 12.51 27.73 38.14
CA ASP A 63 13.60 26.95 37.54
C ASP A 63 13.95 25.77 38.45
N GLU A 64 13.55 24.55 38.05
CA GLU A 64 13.77 23.30 38.77
C GLU A 64 15.06 22.57 38.32
N ASP A 65 15.50 22.76 37.06
CA ASP A 65 16.71 22.12 36.51
C ASP A 65 18.02 22.94 36.72
N ASP A 66 17.92 24.18 37.22
CA ASP A 66 18.99 25.17 37.45
C ASP A 66 19.70 25.61 36.13
N ASP A 67 19.05 25.51 34.95
CA ASP A 67 19.61 25.97 33.66
C ASP A 67 19.56 27.50 33.45
N GLY A 68 18.75 28.21 34.25
CA GLY A 68 18.65 29.67 34.22
C GLY A 68 17.58 30.24 33.28
N ARG A 69 16.65 29.41 32.81
CA ARG A 69 15.47 29.77 32.01
C ARG A 69 14.21 29.19 32.65
N LEU A 70 13.07 29.19 31.95
CA LEU A 70 11.85 28.49 32.34
C LEU A 70 11.23 27.78 31.14
N ASP A 71 10.96 26.48 31.26
CA ASP A 71 10.25 25.69 30.27
C ASP A 71 8.71 25.71 30.50
N PRO A 72 7.90 25.17 29.55
CA PRO A 72 6.45 25.20 29.67
C PRO A 72 5.90 24.43 30.88
N MET A 73 6.56 23.35 31.30
CA MET A 73 6.15 22.53 32.45
C MET A 73 6.45 23.24 33.76
N GLU A 74 7.63 23.87 33.86
CA GLU A 74 8.00 24.69 35.03
C GLU A 74 7.03 25.87 35.22
N LEU A 75 6.60 26.52 34.13
CA LEU A 75 5.60 27.59 34.20
C LEU A 75 4.20 27.08 34.58
N VAL A 76 3.77 25.93 34.04
CA VAL A 76 2.48 25.30 34.40
C VAL A 76 2.47 24.91 35.87
N ASN A 77 3.42 24.09 36.32
CA ASN A 77 3.54 23.64 37.71
C ASN A 77 3.45 24.82 38.67
N ALA A 78 4.23 25.88 38.43
CA ALA A 78 4.28 27.02 39.32
C ALA A 78 3.01 27.90 39.31
N LEU A 79 2.23 27.92 38.22
CA LEU A 79 0.95 28.64 38.18
C LEU A 79 -0.19 27.83 38.82
N GLU A 80 -0.17 26.50 38.70
CA GLU A 80 -1.08 25.60 39.43
C GLU A 80 -0.84 25.68 40.95
N ASP A 81 0.42 25.76 41.39
CA ASP A 81 0.83 25.88 42.80
C ASP A 81 0.34 27.19 43.49
N LEU A 82 -0.30 28.10 42.75
CA LEU A 82 -0.91 29.33 43.28
C LEU A 82 -2.35 29.16 43.79
N ASP A 83 -3.01 28.01 43.58
CA ASP A 83 -4.43 27.78 43.89
C ASP A 83 -5.35 28.85 43.25
N LEU A 84 -5.08 29.14 41.98
CA LEU A 84 -5.85 30.06 41.15
C LEU A 84 -6.61 29.29 40.07
N ASP A 85 -7.87 29.67 39.84
CA ASP A 85 -8.77 29.10 38.84
C ASP A 85 -8.39 29.58 37.41
N ILE A 86 -7.13 29.31 37.03
CA ILE A 86 -6.57 29.54 35.69
C ILE A 86 -6.87 28.30 34.86
N SER A 87 -7.41 28.49 33.65
CA SER A 87 -7.44 27.43 32.65
C SER A 87 -6.02 27.12 32.18
N ALA A 88 -5.41 26.11 32.79
CA ALA A 88 -4.30 25.41 32.17
C ALA A 88 -4.84 24.70 30.91
N ASP A 89 -4.38 25.10 29.72
CA ASP A 89 -4.64 24.40 28.45
C ASP A 89 -3.79 23.13 28.40
N THR A 90 -3.99 22.27 29.40
CA THR A 90 -3.26 21.03 29.62
C THR A 90 -3.84 19.92 28.75
N GLU A 91 -3.63 20.04 27.44
CA GLU A 91 -2.98 18.92 26.74
C GLU A 91 -1.48 19.05 27.05
N PRO A 92 -0.93 18.29 28.00
CA PRO A 92 0.50 18.36 28.30
C PRO A 92 1.29 17.90 27.07
N ALA A 93 2.50 18.41 26.87
CA ALA A 93 3.39 17.96 25.79
C ALA A 93 3.92 16.51 25.96
N THR A 94 3.32 15.74 26.88
CA THR A 94 3.45 14.29 27.08
C THR A 94 2.12 13.55 26.95
N GLU A 95 1.10 14.15 26.33
CA GLU A 95 0.05 13.42 25.61
C GLU A 95 0.74 12.50 24.58
N ALA A 96 0.94 11.24 24.97
CA ALA A 96 1.02 10.15 24.00
C ALA A 96 -0.33 10.12 23.29
N LYS A 97 -0.44 10.86 22.17
CA LYS A 97 -1.59 10.84 21.25
C LYS A 97 -2.11 9.41 21.20
N PRO A 98 -3.39 9.15 21.59
CA PRO A 98 -3.86 7.81 21.91
C PRO A 98 -3.40 6.86 20.81
N GLU A 99 -2.50 5.93 21.17
CA GLU A 99 -1.77 5.13 20.18
C GLU A 99 -2.81 4.45 19.31
N LYS A 100 -2.87 4.83 18.03
CA LYS A 100 -4.05 4.55 17.19
C LYS A 100 -4.27 3.06 17.09
N GLU A 101 -5.17 2.55 17.94
CA GLU A 101 -5.15 1.17 18.40
C GLU A 101 -5.03 0.22 17.23
N PHE A 102 -3.89 -0.47 17.17
CA PHE A 102 -3.60 -1.32 16.05
C PHE A 102 -4.51 -2.56 16.15
N PRO A 103 -5.31 -2.90 15.12
CA PRO A 103 -5.34 -2.29 13.79
C PRO A 103 -6.42 -1.21 13.64
N THR A 104 -6.08 -0.11 12.97
CA THR A 104 -7.02 0.97 12.61
C THR A 104 -8.09 0.48 11.63
N ASN A 105 -9.20 1.22 11.49
CA ASN A 105 -10.32 0.85 10.59
C ASN A 105 -9.89 0.58 9.13
N LEU A 106 -8.91 1.32 8.61
CA LEU A 106 -8.36 1.08 7.27
C LEU A 106 -7.56 -0.23 7.21
N GLN A 107 -6.74 -0.51 8.22
CA GLN A 107 -5.97 -1.75 8.33
C GLN A 107 -6.90 -2.97 8.52
N LYS A 108 -7.92 -2.86 9.37
CA LYS A 108 -8.99 -3.86 9.55
C LYS A 108 -9.69 -4.19 8.23
N SER A 109 -9.97 -3.18 7.40
CA SER A 109 -10.52 -3.36 6.05
C SER A 109 -9.53 -4.12 5.14
N LEU A 110 -8.32 -3.57 4.94
CA LEU A 110 -7.27 -4.12 4.06
C LEU A 110 -6.84 -5.56 4.39
N MET A 111 -6.93 -5.96 5.66
CA MET A 111 -6.62 -7.32 6.11
C MET A 111 -7.76 -8.33 5.93
N SER A 112 -9.00 -7.89 5.72
CA SER A 112 -10.19 -8.76 5.75
C SER A 112 -10.22 -9.79 4.62
N LYS A 113 -10.92 -10.92 4.84
CA LYS A 113 -11.07 -12.01 3.83
C LYS A 113 -11.57 -11.49 2.47
N LYS A 114 -12.51 -10.53 2.46
CA LYS A 114 -13.05 -9.92 1.23
C LYS A 114 -12.02 -9.09 0.45
N TRP A 115 -11.03 -8.51 1.14
CA TRP A 115 -9.93 -7.83 0.46
C TRP A 115 -8.98 -8.85 -0.17
N ASP A 116 -8.66 -9.93 0.55
CA ASP A 116 -7.77 -10.98 0.07
C ASP A 116 -8.30 -11.72 -1.17
N SER A 117 -9.55 -12.20 -1.11
CA SER A 117 -10.09 -13.08 -2.16
C SER A 117 -10.69 -12.35 -3.37
N ALA A 118 -10.90 -11.04 -3.30
CA ALA A 118 -11.54 -10.29 -4.39
C ALA A 118 -10.86 -8.96 -4.72
N ILE A 119 -10.61 -8.10 -3.72
CA ILE A 119 -10.17 -6.72 -4.01
C ILE A 119 -8.70 -6.65 -4.43
N TRP A 120 -7.80 -7.39 -3.78
CA TRP A 120 -6.38 -7.43 -4.18
C TRP A 120 -6.18 -8.01 -5.60
N PRO A 121 -6.76 -9.17 -5.98
CA PRO A 121 -6.72 -9.65 -7.37
C PRO A 121 -7.23 -8.63 -8.39
N LEU A 122 -8.35 -7.94 -8.09
CA LEU A 122 -8.88 -6.89 -8.96
C LEU A 122 -7.95 -5.66 -9.08
N ILE A 123 -7.27 -5.27 -8.00
CA ILE A 123 -6.27 -4.19 -8.03
C ILE A 123 -5.05 -4.59 -8.88
N HIS A 124 -4.55 -5.81 -8.72
CA HIS A 124 -3.42 -6.32 -9.51
C HIS A 124 -3.77 -6.42 -11.00
N ALA A 125 -4.94 -7.00 -11.31
CA ALA A 125 -5.46 -7.07 -12.66
C ALA A 125 -5.65 -5.67 -13.27
N ALA A 126 -6.20 -4.70 -12.53
CA ALA A 126 -6.38 -3.33 -13.02
C ALA A 126 -5.04 -2.65 -13.37
N PHE A 127 -4.03 -2.75 -12.50
CA PHE A 127 -2.71 -2.17 -12.76
C PHE A 127 -1.97 -2.87 -13.91
N GLY A 128 -2.06 -4.20 -14.00
CA GLY A 128 -1.53 -4.98 -15.13
C GLY A 128 -2.18 -4.62 -16.46
N VAL A 129 -3.52 -4.56 -16.50
CA VAL A 129 -4.30 -4.14 -17.69
C VAL A 129 -3.96 -2.71 -18.10
N ILE A 130 -3.78 -1.78 -17.16
CA ILE A 130 -3.30 -0.41 -17.45
C ILE A 130 -1.92 -0.46 -18.12
N ALA A 131 -0.96 -1.21 -17.56
CA ALA A 131 0.37 -1.32 -18.16
C ALA A 131 0.32 -1.90 -19.59
N VAL A 132 -0.43 -3.00 -19.79
CA VAL A 132 -0.56 -3.67 -21.09
C VAL A 132 -1.24 -2.78 -22.13
N ILE A 133 -2.35 -2.10 -21.79
CA ILE A 133 -3.05 -1.18 -22.70
C ILE A 133 -2.11 -0.07 -23.18
N TRP A 134 -1.31 0.52 -22.29
CA TRP A 134 -0.43 1.63 -22.66
C TRP A 134 0.85 1.19 -23.39
N LEU A 135 1.35 -0.02 -23.14
CA LEU A 135 2.38 -0.66 -23.96
C LEU A 135 1.87 -0.95 -25.39
N VAL A 136 0.69 -1.58 -25.53
CA VAL A 136 0.03 -1.82 -26.83
C VAL A 136 -0.21 -0.50 -27.57
N ASN A 137 -0.65 0.54 -26.85
CA ASN A 137 -0.85 1.86 -27.42
C ASN A 137 0.43 2.47 -28.01
N GLY A 138 1.56 2.34 -27.32
CA GLY A 138 2.86 2.87 -27.77
C GLY A 138 3.58 2.04 -28.84
N ILE A 139 3.31 0.73 -28.91
CA ILE A 139 3.96 -0.21 -29.86
C ILE A 139 3.14 -0.37 -31.15
N ILE A 140 1.83 -0.59 -31.03
CA ILE A 140 0.96 -0.97 -32.16
C ILE A 140 0.21 0.24 -32.72
N GLY A 141 -0.19 1.19 -31.88
CA GLY A 141 -0.96 2.37 -32.29
C GLY A 141 -2.36 2.00 -32.79
N PRO A 142 -3.30 1.60 -31.90
CA PRO A 142 -4.59 1.04 -32.27
C PRO A 142 -5.59 2.03 -32.88
N VAL A 143 -5.25 3.32 -32.98
CA VAL A 143 -6.12 4.36 -33.56
C VAL A 143 -5.85 4.50 -35.06
N ASP A 144 -6.92 4.66 -35.84
CA ASP A 144 -6.80 4.98 -37.26
C ASP A 144 -6.45 6.47 -37.46
N GLY A 145 -5.25 6.74 -37.95
CA GLY A 145 -4.77 8.07 -38.34
C GLY A 145 -4.98 8.43 -39.82
N ALA A 146 -5.73 7.63 -40.59
CA ALA A 146 -6.00 7.90 -42.01
C ALA A 146 -6.61 9.30 -42.23
N GLY A 147 -6.18 9.99 -43.29
CA GLY A 147 -6.53 11.39 -43.56
C GLY A 147 -5.85 12.42 -42.64
N GLY A 148 -5.26 12.01 -41.51
CA GLY A 148 -4.45 12.88 -40.64
C GLY A 148 -3.14 13.33 -41.32
N GLN A 149 -2.64 14.52 -40.99
CA GLN A 149 -1.41 15.05 -41.60
C GLN A 149 -0.16 14.34 -41.03
N VAL A 150 0.44 13.45 -41.82
CA VAL A 150 1.67 12.71 -41.48
C VAL A 150 2.84 13.13 -42.35
N VAL A 151 4.05 12.68 -42.00
CA VAL A 151 5.23 12.73 -42.86
C VAL A 151 5.34 11.41 -43.61
N PHE A 152 5.60 11.45 -44.92
CA PHE A 152 5.79 10.25 -45.72
C PHE A 152 7.10 9.53 -45.35
N ASP A 153 6.97 8.25 -45.01
CA ASP A 153 8.01 7.37 -44.45
C ASP A 153 8.61 6.38 -45.46
N GLY A 154 8.07 6.33 -46.69
CA GLY A 154 8.63 5.52 -47.77
C GLY A 154 10.02 5.99 -48.22
N ALA A 155 10.87 5.05 -48.63
CA ALA A 155 12.26 5.32 -49.00
C ALA A 155 12.43 6.00 -50.38
N GLU A 156 11.46 5.87 -51.27
CA GLU A 156 11.45 6.48 -52.61
C GLU A 156 10.13 7.21 -52.87
N ALA A 157 10.14 8.20 -53.75
CA ALA A 157 8.96 9.02 -54.05
C ALA A 157 7.87 8.20 -54.78
N THR A 158 6.63 8.29 -54.30
CA THR A 158 5.48 7.50 -54.78
C THR A 158 4.37 8.39 -55.35
N TRP A 159 3.45 7.82 -56.12
CA TRP A 159 2.28 8.54 -56.65
C TRP A 159 1.04 8.25 -55.79
N SER A 160 0.47 9.30 -55.19
CA SER A 160 -0.84 9.21 -54.53
C SER A 160 -1.95 9.42 -55.55
N ALA A 161 -2.81 8.42 -55.70
CA ALA A 161 -3.98 8.50 -56.57
C ALA A 161 -4.99 9.53 -56.03
N GLU A 162 -5.23 9.55 -54.72
CA GLU A 162 -6.20 10.44 -54.07
C GLU A 162 -5.84 11.92 -54.23
N GLN A 163 -4.57 12.28 -54.01
CA GLN A 163 -4.09 13.66 -54.16
C GLN A 163 -3.67 14.01 -55.60
N SER A 164 -3.61 13.03 -56.50
CA SER A 164 -3.15 13.20 -57.89
C SER A 164 -1.78 13.89 -58.00
N THR A 165 -0.84 13.51 -57.12
CA THR A 165 0.53 14.05 -57.08
C THR A 165 1.54 12.98 -56.67
N THR A 166 2.80 13.21 -57.04
CA THR A 166 3.93 12.52 -56.41
C THR A 166 4.17 13.08 -55.00
N ILE A 167 4.49 12.20 -54.06
CA ILE A 167 4.89 12.49 -52.68
C ILE A 167 6.31 11.97 -52.50
N SER A 168 7.19 12.81 -51.93
CA SER A 168 8.62 12.50 -51.70
C SER A 168 8.86 12.09 -50.25
N PRO A 169 9.93 11.32 -49.95
CA PRO A 169 10.33 11.03 -48.57
C PRO A 169 10.49 12.32 -47.76
N GLY A 170 9.76 12.45 -46.65
CA GLY A 170 9.75 13.66 -45.83
C GLY A 170 8.68 14.71 -46.16
N ASP A 171 7.91 14.57 -47.24
CA ASP A 171 6.77 15.46 -47.53
C ASP A 171 5.63 15.22 -46.52
N LYS A 172 4.86 16.29 -46.21
CA LYS A 172 3.67 16.22 -45.34
C LYS A 172 2.39 16.08 -46.14
N TYR A 173 1.53 15.12 -45.78
CA TYR A 173 0.29 14.85 -46.51
C TYR A 173 -0.80 14.17 -45.65
N PRO A 174 -2.08 14.16 -46.09
CA PRO A 174 -3.17 13.40 -45.46
C PRO A 174 -2.94 11.89 -45.61
N CYS A 175 -2.81 11.15 -44.51
CA CYS A 175 -2.30 9.79 -44.53
C CYS A 175 -3.17 8.80 -45.33
N ASP A 176 -2.55 8.13 -46.29
CA ASP A 176 -3.14 7.07 -47.13
C ASP A 176 -2.46 5.73 -46.80
N LYS A 177 -3.26 4.78 -46.30
CA LYS A 177 -2.83 3.43 -45.89
C LYS A 177 -2.27 2.59 -47.04
N ALA A 178 -2.63 2.87 -48.30
CA ALA A 178 -2.07 2.16 -49.44
C ALA A 178 -0.58 2.43 -49.61
N ILE A 179 -0.15 3.70 -49.43
CA ILE A 179 1.22 4.15 -49.71
C ILE A 179 2.10 4.36 -48.47
N GLN A 180 1.55 4.75 -47.31
CA GLN A 180 2.35 4.89 -46.08
C GLN A 180 2.87 3.52 -45.61
N VAL A 181 4.12 3.46 -45.12
CA VAL A 181 4.72 2.24 -44.57
C VAL A 181 4.14 1.94 -43.18
N SER A 182 4.03 2.93 -42.30
CA SER A 182 3.42 2.83 -40.95
C SER A 182 1.90 2.60 -40.92
N LYS A 183 1.25 2.44 -42.08
CA LYS A 183 -0.21 2.19 -42.23
C LYS A 183 -1.13 3.13 -41.45
N CYS A 184 -0.69 4.37 -41.25
CA CYS A 184 -1.43 5.40 -40.53
C CYS A 184 -1.83 4.98 -39.10
N ALA A 185 -1.05 4.11 -38.45
CA ALA A 185 -1.26 3.74 -37.06
C ALA A 185 -0.96 4.92 -36.13
N ASN A 186 -1.89 5.23 -35.23
CA ASN A 186 -1.77 6.30 -34.24
C ASN A 186 -1.89 5.73 -32.81
N SER A 187 -1.07 6.25 -31.91
CA SER A 187 -1.24 6.09 -30.46
C SER A 187 -2.27 7.09 -29.94
N LEU A 188 -3.09 6.69 -28.97
CA LEU A 188 -3.88 7.60 -28.12
C LEU A 188 -2.94 8.48 -27.30
N THR A 189 -3.21 9.79 -27.30
CA THR A 189 -2.41 10.81 -26.62
C THR A 189 -3.32 11.84 -25.93
N PRO A 190 -4.11 11.43 -24.91
CA PRO A 190 -5.10 12.30 -24.26
C PRO A 190 -4.49 13.43 -23.43
N LEU A 191 -3.21 13.34 -23.04
CA LEU A 191 -2.52 14.34 -22.21
C LEU A 191 -1.25 14.90 -22.87
N SER A 192 -0.82 14.38 -24.03
CA SER A 192 0.34 14.88 -24.77
C SER A 192 -0.01 15.43 -26.16
N GLY A 193 0.69 16.49 -26.58
CA GLY A 193 0.63 17.03 -27.94
C GLY A 193 -0.52 17.98 -28.25
N GLU A 194 -0.76 18.18 -29.54
CA GLU A 194 -1.79 19.10 -30.09
C GLU A 194 -3.10 18.37 -30.46
N ALA A 195 -3.16 17.04 -30.32
CA ALA A 195 -4.29 16.20 -30.69
C ALA A 195 -4.38 14.95 -29.78
N SER A 196 -5.59 14.40 -29.63
CA SER A 196 -5.87 13.22 -28.79
C SER A 196 -5.37 11.88 -29.38
N SER A 197 -4.82 11.90 -30.60
CA SER A 197 -4.01 10.81 -31.13
C SER A 197 -2.91 11.37 -32.03
N MET A 198 -1.76 10.72 -32.05
CA MET A 198 -0.58 11.08 -32.85
C MET A 198 0.08 9.81 -33.42
N PRO A 199 0.94 9.89 -34.46
CA PRO A 199 1.56 8.71 -35.10
C PRO A 199 2.23 7.76 -34.10
N VAL A 200 2.09 6.45 -34.32
CA VAL A 200 2.46 5.40 -33.35
C VAL A 200 3.82 5.61 -32.68
N GLY A 201 3.82 5.62 -31.33
CA GLY A 201 5.04 5.73 -30.52
C GLY A 201 4.78 6.00 -29.04
N PHE A 202 5.84 5.92 -28.24
CA PHE A 202 5.80 6.19 -26.80
C PHE A 202 5.87 7.69 -26.49
N TYR A 203 4.69 8.29 -26.31
CA TYR A 203 4.54 9.65 -25.80
C TYR A 203 4.61 9.71 -24.27
N TRP A 204 4.79 10.93 -23.71
CA TRP A 204 4.99 11.12 -22.27
C TRP A 204 3.85 10.58 -21.40
N ASP A 205 2.60 10.71 -21.87
CA ASP A 205 1.43 10.17 -21.19
C ASP A 205 1.37 8.64 -21.28
N GLY A 206 1.70 8.04 -22.42
CA GLY A 206 1.86 6.58 -22.53
C GLY A 206 2.95 6.03 -21.61
N ILE A 207 4.09 6.73 -21.50
CA ILE A 207 5.16 6.39 -20.55
C ILE A 207 4.66 6.54 -19.10
N LEU A 208 3.98 7.64 -18.77
CA LEU A 208 3.45 7.90 -17.44
C LEU A 208 2.47 6.80 -16.99
N PHE A 209 1.49 6.44 -17.83
CA PHE A 209 0.50 5.43 -17.47
C PHE A 209 1.10 4.01 -17.46
N THR A 210 2.09 3.71 -18.32
CA THR A 210 2.85 2.45 -18.22
C THR A 210 3.59 2.35 -16.89
N LEU A 211 4.25 3.44 -16.46
CA LEU A 211 4.94 3.49 -15.16
C LEU A 211 3.97 3.42 -13.97
N ILE A 212 2.80 4.07 -14.06
CA ILE A 212 1.75 3.95 -13.03
C ILE A 212 1.21 2.51 -12.95
N GLY A 213 1.04 1.82 -14.08
CA GLY A 213 0.66 0.40 -14.10
C GLY A 213 1.71 -0.48 -13.44
N LEU A 214 2.98 -0.38 -13.86
CA LEU A 214 4.06 -1.22 -13.33
C LEU A 214 4.38 -0.95 -11.85
N LEU A 215 4.49 0.32 -11.45
CA LEU A 215 4.73 0.71 -10.06
C LEU A 215 3.51 0.47 -9.17
N GLY A 216 2.30 0.61 -9.73
CA GLY A 216 1.04 0.28 -9.06
C GLY A 216 0.94 -1.21 -8.78
N LEU A 217 1.25 -2.07 -9.76
CA LEU A 217 1.27 -3.52 -9.60
C LEU A 217 2.32 -3.95 -8.57
N GLY A 218 3.59 -3.55 -8.73
CA GLY A 218 4.63 -3.89 -7.75
C GLY A 218 4.36 -3.35 -6.35
N GLY A 219 3.82 -2.14 -6.24
CA GLY A 219 3.45 -1.52 -4.96
C GLY A 219 2.23 -2.17 -4.30
N SER A 220 1.25 -2.66 -5.05
CA SER A 220 0.08 -3.38 -4.51
C SER A 220 0.45 -4.81 -4.10
N LEU A 221 1.27 -5.51 -4.88
CA LEU A 221 1.87 -6.79 -4.49
C LEU A 221 2.65 -6.66 -3.17
N PHE A 222 3.57 -5.69 -3.06
CA PHE A 222 4.30 -5.43 -1.80
C PHE A 222 3.35 -5.09 -0.63
N MET A 223 2.29 -4.31 -0.90
CA MET A 223 1.31 -3.96 0.12
C MET A 223 0.51 -5.17 0.62
N GLN A 224 0.11 -6.10 -0.26
CA GLN A 224 -0.57 -7.33 0.17
C GLN A 224 0.40 -8.31 0.85
N TYR A 225 1.46 -8.70 0.14
CA TYR A 225 2.32 -9.83 0.53
C TYR A 225 3.33 -9.48 1.63
N SER A 226 3.76 -8.23 1.76
CA SER A 226 4.66 -7.81 2.86
C SER A 226 3.89 -7.06 3.95
N VAL A 227 3.23 -5.95 3.62
CA VAL A 227 2.65 -5.06 4.63
C VAL A 227 1.42 -5.69 5.29
N VAL A 228 0.43 -6.15 4.52
CA VAL A 228 -0.79 -6.77 5.04
C VAL A 228 -0.52 -8.13 5.69
N LYS A 229 0.42 -8.97 5.19
CA LYS A 229 0.87 -10.16 5.94
C LYS A 229 1.46 -9.77 7.31
N SER A 230 2.35 -8.77 7.39
CA SER A 230 2.94 -8.33 8.66
C SER A 230 1.89 -7.78 9.65
N TRP A 231 0.87 -7.09 9.15
CA TRP A 231 -0.24 -6.61 9.96
C TRP A 231 -1.11 -7.75 10.49
N ARG A 232 -1.39 -8.78 9.66
CA ARG A 232 -2.11 -9.98 10.10
C ARG A 232 -1.33 -10.75 11.15
N ALA A 233 -0.01 -10.86 11.03
CA ALA A 233 0.85 -11.45 12.05
C ALA A 233 0.79 -10.68 13.38
N LYS A 234 0.99 -9.35 13.36
CA LYS A 234 0.87 -8.52 14.57
C LYS A 234 -0.52 -8.58 15.21
N ALA A 235 -1.59 -8.65 14.41
CA ALA A 235 -2.95 -8.76 14.92
C ALA A 235 -3.27 -10.13 15.55
N ARG A 236 -2.56 -11.20 15.17
CA ARG A 236 -2.63 -12.50 15.84
C ARG A 236 -1.88 -12.49 17.16
N ALA A 237 -0.65 -11.95 17.19
CA ALA A 237 0.17 -11.87 18.40
C ALA A 237 -0.56 -11.15 19.54
N LEU A 238 -1.06 -9.94 19.29
CA LEU A 238 -1.80 -9.15 20.30
C LEU A 238 -3.03 -9.88 20.86
N LYS A 239 -3.73 -10.69 20.06
CA LYS A 239 -4.87 -11.49 20.55
C LYS A 239 -4.42 -12.67 21.43
N GLY A 240 -3.23 -13.22 21.19
CA GLY A 240 -2.64 -14.24 22.07
C GLY A 240 -2.16 -13.65 23.39
N ASP A 241 -1.61 -12.44 23.36
CA ASP A 241 -1.16 -11.72 24.57
C ASP A 241 -2.34 -11.39 25.52
N ASP A 242 -3.54 -11.10 24.98
CA ASP A 242 -4.77 -10.90 25.78
C ASP A 242 -5.18 -12.19 26.55
N GLU A 243 -5.01 -13.37 25.93
CA GLU A 243 -5.44 -14.67 26.46
C GLU A 243 -4.55 -15.22 27.59
N GLU A 244 -3.38 -14.61 27.86
CA GLU A 244 -2.53 -14.96 29.01
C GLU A 244 -2.92 -14.24 30.33
N SER A 245 -3.97 -13.40 30.31
CA SER A 245 -4.35 -12.54 31.45
C SER A 245 -5.64 -12.93 32.21
N ASP A 246 -6.51 -13.74 31.61
CA ASP A 246 -7.80 -14.17 32.19
C ASP A 246 -7.80 -15.69 32.53
N GLU A 247 -7.09 -16.08 33.60
CA GLU A 247 -7.42 -17.34 34.31
C GLU A 247 -8.81 -17.20 34.99
N ASP A 248 -9.54 -18.32 35.10
CA ASP A 248 -10.89 -18.45 35.70
C ASP A 248 -12.07 -17.78 34.95
N THR A 249 -12.47 -18.33 33.80
CA THR A 249 -13.88 -18.77 33.65
C THR A 249 -14.02 -20.00 32.73
N ASP A 250 -14.71 -21.04 33.20
CA ASP A 250 -15.18 -22.15 32.35
C ASP A 250 -16.18 -21.64 31.28
N ASP A 251 -16.00 -22.05 30.03
CA ASP A 251 -17.04 -22.86 29.38
C ASP A 251 -16.38 -23.84 28.39
N THR A 252 -16.94 -25.05 28.29
CA THR A 252 -16.36 -26.13 27.47
C THR A 252 -16.86 -26.06 26.03
N ASP A 253 -15.95 -26.22 25.07
CA ASP A 253 -16.18 -27.11 23.92
C ASP A 253 -14.84 -27.72 23.48
N ALA A 254 -14.87 -28.98 23.04
CA ALA A 254 -13.68 -29.76 22.75
C ALA A 254 -13.90 -30.66 21.52
N ASP A 255 -13.46 -30.15 20.36
CA ASP A 255 -13.22 -30.89 19.13
C ASP A 255 -11.81 -30.43 18.66
N ALA A 256 -10.74 -31.22 18.66
CA ALA A 256 -10.55 -32.64 18.33
C ALA A 256 -10.73 -32.92 16.83
N ASP A 257 -9.71 -33.54 16.25
CA ASP A 257 -9.49 -33.58 14.80
C ASP A 257 -10.53 -34.41 14.03
N GLY A 258 -10.89 -33.94 12.84
CA GLY A 258 -11.82 -34.58 11.91
C GLY A 258 -11.24 -34.64 10.51
N ASP A 259 -10.72 -35.81 10.16
CA ASP A 259 -10.25 -36.23 8.84
C ASP A 259 -11.44 -36.60 7.91
N ASP A 260 -11.15 -36.89 6.63
CA ASP A 260 -12.11 -37.23 5.54
C ASP A 260 -13.11 -36.10 5.15
N GLY A 261 -13.65 -36.04 3.92
CA GLY A 261 -13.33 -36.84 2.74
C GLY A 261 -14.51 -36.97 1.75
N ASP A 262 -14.41 -36.25 0.61
CA ASP A 262 -15.08 -36.54 -0.68
C ASP A 262 -16.64 -36.50 -0.78
N ALA A 263 -17.15 -36.71 -2.01
CA ALA A 263 -18.51 -37.12 -2.42
C ALA A 263 -19.71 -36.14 -2.26
N ASP A 264 -19.86 -35.26 -3.26
CA ASP A 264 -20.88 -35.33 -4.36
C ASP A 264 -22.42 -35.47 -4.12
N ASP A 265 -23.15 -34.83 -5.05
CA ASP A 265 -24.52 -35.07 -5.57
C ASP A 265 -25.84 -34.86 -4.74
N SER A 266 -26.93 -34.71 -5.51
CA SER A 266 -28.38 -34.74 -5.21
C SER A 266 -29.09 -33.48 -4.68
N GLU A 267 -29.73 -32.76 -5.61
CA GLU A 267 -31.21 -32.58 -5.77
C GLU A 267 -32.08 -32.65 -4.46
N ASP A 268 -33.09 -31.82 -4.18
CA ASP A 268 -34.18 -31.34 -5.05
C ASP A 268 -35.17 -30.40 -4.28
N ASP A 269 -36.27 -30.02 -4.94
CA ASP A 269 -37.60 -29.58 -4.41
C ASP A 269 -37.75 -28.25 -3.59
N ASP A 270 -38.26 -27.24 -4.32
CA ASP A 270 -39.51 -26.47 -4.07
C ASP A 270 -39.78 -25.60 -2.81
N LEU A 271 -40.25 -24.37 -3.06
CA LEU A 271 -41.68 -24.00 -2.91
C LEU A 271 -42.05 -22.61 -3.50
N GLU A 272 -43.25 -22.48 -4.08
CA GLU A 272 -43.80 -21.27 -4.76
C GLU A 272 -44.79 -20.42 -3.88
N GLU A 273 -45.71 -19.64 -4.50
CA GLU A 273 -46.59 -18.52 -4.00
C GLU A 273 -45.84 -17.18 -3.75
N ASP A 274 -46.26 -15.98 -4.20
CA ASP A 274 -47.39 -15.49 -5.04
C ASP A 274 -47.09 -14.05 -5.60
N VAL A 275 -47.95 -13.53 -6.49
CA VAL A 275 -48.15 -12.16 -7.09
C VAL A 275 -47.19 -11.67 -8.21
N ALA A 276 -47.60 -11.28 -9.44
CA ALA A 276 -48.82 -10.61 -10.01
C ALA A 276 -48.93 -9.10 -9.67
N ASP A 277 -49.42 -8.15 -10.51
CA ASP A 277 -49.91 -8.06 -11.91
C ASP A 277 -49.13 -6.89 -12.64
N ASP A 278 -49.35 -6.39 -13.88
CA ASP A 278 -50.27 -6.60 -15.03
C ASP A 278 -49.63 -6.18 -16.41
N ASP A 279 -49.88 -6.97 -17.49
CA ASP A 279 -50.08 -6.71 -18.97
C ASP A 279 -49.28 -5.61 -19.77
N ASP A 280 -49.16 -5.54 -21.14
CA ASP A 280 -49.66 -6.31 -22.31
C ASP A 280 -48.89 -5.98 -23.64
N ASP A 281 -49.41 -6.49 -24.78
CA ASP A 281 -49.28 -6.11 -26.22
C ASP A 281 -48.19 -6.77 -27.12
N ASP A 282 -48.68 -7.51 -28.13
CA ASP A 282 -47.95 -8.26 -29.18
C ASP A 282 -47.41 -7.41 -30.37
N ASP A 283 -46.50 -8.00 -31.19
CA ASP A 283 -46.75 -8.23 -32.64
C ASP A 283 -45.84 -9.36 -33.19
N GLU A 284 -46.25 -10.01 -34.29
CA GLU A 284 -45.59 -11.19 -34.90
C GLU A 284 -44.43 -10.82 -35.87
N GLY A 285 -43.46 -11.73 -36.09
CA GLY A 285 -42.25 -11.43 -36.89
C GLY A 285 -41.38 -12.61 -37.34
N ASP A 286 -42.00 -13.61 -37.96
CA ASP A 286 -41.41 -14.85 -38.53
C ASP A 286 -40.37 -14.64 -39.66
N ASP A 287 -39.23 -15.35 -39.61
CA ASP A 287 -38.54 -15.97 -40.77
C ASP A 287 -37.42 -16.94 -40.29
N ASP A 288 -37.33 -18.14 -40.88
CA ASP A 288 -36.37 -19.21 -40.53
C ASP A 288 -34.96 -18.97 -41.12
N THR A 289 -33.91 -19.58 -40.54
CA THR A 289 -32.98 -20.45 -41.31
C THR A 289 -32.06 -21.29 -40.41
N ASP A 290 -32.14 -22.61 -40.57
CA ASP A 290 -31.15 -23.57 -40.08
C ASP A 290 -29.89 -23.60 -40.98
N ASP A 291 -28.76 -24.06 -40.42
CA ASP A 291 -27.94 -25.12 -41.04
C ASP A 291 -26.97 -25.67 -39.96
N ASP A 292 -27.02 -26.97 -39.72
CA ASP A 292 -26.12 -27.71 -38.82
C ASP A 292 -24.78 -28.04 -39.52
N ASP A 293 -23.75 -28.39 -38.76
CA ASP A 293 -22.77 -29.41 -39.17
C ASP A 293 -21.97 -29.93 -37.94
N ASP A 294 -22.37 -31.09 -37.41
CA ASP A 294 -21.63 -31.83 -36.38
C ASP A 294 -20.34 -32.45 -36.96
N THR A 295 -19.29 -32.61 -36.14
CA THR A 295 -18.28 -33.66 -36.35
C THR A 295 -17.60 -34.04 -35.03
N ASP A 296 -17.81 -35.28 -34.59
CA ASP A 296 -17.18 -35.90 -33.41
C ASP A 296 -15.82 -36.59 -33.71
N ASP A 297 -15.26 -37.18 -32.64
CA ASP A 297 -14.31 -38.31 -32.54
C ASP A 297 -12.78 -38.07 -32.49
N ASP A 298 -12.23 -38.56 -31.36
CA ASP A 298 -10.98 -39.31 -31.12
C ASP A 298 -9.60 -38.61 -31.06
N ASP A 299 -9.15 -38.42 -29.80
CA ASP A 299 -7.91 -38.91 -29.17
C ASP A 299 -6.56 -38.88 -29.90
N THR A 300 -5.55 -38.25 -29.27
CA THR A 300 -4.18 -38.83 -29.14
C THR A 300 -3.45 -38.25 -27.92
N ASP A 301 -2.99 -39.11 -27.01
CA ASP A 301 -2.03 -38.75 -25.94
C ASP A 301 -0.58 -38.68 -26.48
N ASP A 302 0.25 -37.78 -25.94
CA ASP A 302 1.73 -37.95 -25.83
C ASP A 302 2.25 -36.96 -24.76
N ASP A 303 3.09 -37.43 -23.83
CA ASP A 303 3.59 -36.66 -22.66
C ASP A 303 4.84 -35.80 -22.99
N GLY A 304 5.21 -34.85 -22.12
CA GLY A 304 6.55 -34.23 -22.18
C GLY A 304 6.79 -32.91 -21.43
N ASP A 305 7.07 -33.01 -20.13
CA ASP A 305 7.97 -32.20 -19.30
C ASP A 305 7.88 -30.64 -19.34
N ASP A 306 7.10 -30.10 -18.41
CA ASP A 306 7.49 -29.23 -17.27
C ASP A 306 8.62 -28.17 -17.38
N ASP A 307 8.33 -27.00 -16.80
CA ASP A 307 9.27 -26.06 -16.14
C ASP A 307 8.44 -24.95 -15.42
N ASP A 308 7.65 -25.32 -14.39
CA ASP A 308 6.88 -24.39 -13.54
C ASP A 308 7.06 -24.75 -12.06
N GLU A 309 7.76 -23.91 -11.29
CA GLU A 309 8.00 -24.12 -9.86
C GLU A 309 7.70 -22.87 -9.02
N GLY A 310 6.70 -23.00 -8.16
CA GLY A 310 6.53 -22.23 -6.95
C GLY A 310 5.88 -23.11 -5.88
N GLU A 311 6.51 -23.21 -4.72
CA GLU A 311 6.04 -24.02 -3.57
C GLU A 311 5.76 -25.50 -3.91
N GLY A 312 6.77 -26.19 -4.46
CA GLY A 312 6.81 -27.66 -4.50
C GLY A 312 7.22 -28.28 -3.16
N ASP A 313 6.86 -29.55 -2.94
CA ASP A 313 7.36 -30.36 -1.82
C ASP A 313 8.87 -30.60 -1.95
N ILE A 314 9.58 -30.81 -0.84
CA ILE A 314 11.05 -30.93 -0.85
C ILE A 314 11.47 -32.34 -1.31
N ASP A 315 11.54 -32.53 -2.62
CA ASP A 315 11.87 -33.80 -3.26
C ASP A 315 13.39 -34.10 -3.33
N ILE A 316 13.74 -35.37 -3.57
CA ILE A 316 15.13 -35.80 -3.80
C ILE A 316 15.70 -35.11 -5.05
N GLY A 317 16.86 -34.45 -4.90
CA GLY A 317 17.48 -33.60 -5.91
C GLY A 317 17.31 -32.09 -5.67
N SER A 318 16.38 -31.70 -4.79
CA SER A 318 16.18 -30.32 -4.35
C SER A 318 17.41 -29.77 -3.62
N ARG A 319 17.59 -28.45 -3.67
CA ARG A 319 18.72 -27.73 -3.07
C ARG A 319 18.30 -27.12 -1.74
N ILE A 320 19.01 -27.46 -0.66
CA ILE A 320 18.72 -27.00 0.70
C ILE A 320 19.97 -26.47 1.41
N GLY A 321 19.76 -25.68 2.46
CA GLY A 321 20.75 -25.38 3.50
C GLY A 321 20.53 -26.24 4.75
N ILE A 322 21.62 -26.52 5.48
CA ILE A 322 21.62 -27.13 6.82
C ILE A 322 22.64 -26.39 7.72
N GLU A 323 22.37 -26.23 9.01
CA GLU A 323 23.34 -25.64 9.96
C GLU A 323 24.18 -26.75 10.63
N VAL A 324 25.43 -26.94 10.22
CA VAL A 324 26.33 -27.95 10.80
C VAL A 324 27.39 -27.27 11.68
N ASP A 325 27.45 -27.62 12.97
CA ASP A 325 28.37 -27.03 13.97
C ASP A 325 28.28 -25.47 14.07
N GLY A 326 27.13 -24.88 13.68
CA GLY A 326 26.94 -23.42 13.62
C GLY A 326 27.46 -22.76 12.34
N VAL A 327 27.48 -23.51 11.22
CA VAL A 327 27.85 -23.03 9.89
C VAL A 327 26.85 -23.54 8.85
N ASP A 328 26.28 -22.63 8.07
CA ASP A 328 25.37 -22.96 6.96
C ASP A 328 26.15 -23.69 5.85
N VAL A 329 25.71 -24.90 5.48
CA VAL A 329 26.21 -25.67 4.33
C VAL A 329 25.07 -25.89 3.36
N PHE A 330 25.33 -25.69 2.06
CA PHE A 330 24.33 -25.83 1.00
C PHE A 330 24.65 -27.02 0.10
N GLY A 331 23.63 -27.81 -0.22
CA GLY A 331 23.78 -29.04 -0.97
C GLY A 331 22.49 -29.53 -1.63
N LYS A 332 22.60 -30.63 -2.35
CA LYS A 332 21.46 -31.31 -2.98
C LYS A 332 21.10 -32.58 -2.24
N ILE A 333 19.80 -32.80 -2.00
CA ILE A 333 19.32 -34.01 -1.33
C ILE A 333 19.55 -35.24 -2.19
N ILE A 334 20.19 -36.26 -1.61
CA ILE A 334 20.44 -37.58 -2.22
C ILE A 334 19.40 -38.60 -1.73
N GLU A 335 19.13 -38.62 -0.42
CA GLU A 335 18.32 -39.64 0.24
C GLU A 335 17.70 -39.08 1.53
N PHE A 336 16.49 -39.54 1.87
CA PHE A 336 15.82 -39.34 3.14
C PHE A 336 15.77 -40.66 3.91
N ASP A 337 16.04 -40.64 5.23
CA ASP A 337 15.81 -41.79 6.12
C ASP A 337 14.68 -41.44 7.10
N ASP A 338 13.45 -41.83 6.74
CA ASP A 338 12.23 -41.61 7.54
C ASP A 338 12.20 -42.43 8.83
N ASP A 339 12.95 -43.54 8.91
CA ASP A 339 13.09 -44.37 10.13
C ASP A 339 14.05 -43.70 11.14
N ALA A 340 14.98 -42.87 10.66
CA ALA A 340 15.95 -42.11 11.48
C ALA A 340 15.57 -40.63 11.72
N GLY A 341 14.79 -40.02 10.82
CA GLY A 341 14.50 -38.58 10.82
C GLY A 341 15.62 -37.72 10.24
N THR A 342 16.44 -38.28 9.33
CA THR A 342 17.62 -37.60 8.75
C THR A 342 17.52 -37.46 7.22
N VAL A 343 18.36 -36.58 6.68
CA VAL A 343 18.54 -36.31 5.25
C VAL A 343 20.02 -36.34 4.90
N ILE A 344 20.36 -36.86 3.73
CA ILE A 344 21.73 -36.88 3.20
C ILE A 344 21.83 -35.92 2.01
N ILE A 345 22.81 -35.01 2.06
CA ILE A 345 23.08 -34.04 0.98
C ILE A 345 24.48 -34.17 0.37
N GLU A 346 24.62 -33.83 -0.92
CA GLU A 346 25.91 -33.55 -1.58
C GLU A 346 26.23 -32.05 -1.45
N ASP A 347 27.31 -31.70 -0.75
CA ASP A 347 27.84 -30.33 -0.62
C ASP A 347 28.29 -29.77 -1.98
N GLU A 348 27.79 -28.59 -2.39
CA GLU A 348 28.08 -27.98 -3.70
C GLU A 348 29.53 -27.49 -3.88
N ASP A 349 30.22 -27.14 -2.80
CA ASP A 349 31.60 -26.61 -2.79
C ASP A 349 32.65 -27.73 -2.60
N THR A 350 32.33 -28.79 -1.87
CA THR A 350 33.28 -29.89 -1.56
C THR A 350 32.99 -31.21 -2.27
N GLY A 351 31.72 -31.54 -2.57
CA GLY A 351 31.30 -32.84 -3.07
C GLY A 351 31.46 -33.97 -2.04
N GLU A 352 31.39 -33.67 -0.74
CA GLU A 352 31.30 -34.67 0.32
C GLU A 352 29.81 -34.88 0.73
N GLU A 353 29.47 -36.13 1.08
CA GLU A 353 28.12 -36.52 1.53
C GLU A 353 27.96 -36.19 3.03
N ILE A 354 26.92 -35.44 3.38
CA ILE A 354 26.65 -34.97 4.76
C ILE A 354 25.27 -35.45 5.22
N GLU A 355 25.22 -36.13 6.37
CA GLU A 355 24.00 -36.61 7.05
C GLU A 355 23.60 -35.62 8.15
N ALA A 356 22.36 -35.12 8.12
CA ALA A 356 21.83 -34.12 9.06
C ALA A 356 20.37 -34.40 9.47
N PRO A 357 19.86 -33.84 10.59
CA PRO A 357 18.46 -33.92 10.97
C PRO A 357 17.54 -33.18 9.98
N GLN A 358 16.35 -33.72 9.72
CA GLN A 358 15.36 -33.05 8.85
C GLN A 358 14.82 -31.75 9.47
N ASP A 359 14.83 -31.58 10.80
CA ASP A 359 14.39 -30.34 11.46
C ASP A 359 15.45 -29.22 11.46
N GLU A 360 16.66 -29.48 10.98
CA GLU A 360 17.74 -28.49 10.78
C GLU A 360 17.86 -28.02 9.30
N MET A 361 16.96 -28.49 8.41
CA MET A 361 16.93 -28.11 6.99
C MET A 361 16.19 -26.78 6.73
N PHE A 362 16.65 -26.01 5.75
CA PHE A 362 15.93 -24.83 5.25
C PHE A 362 16.09 -24.60 3.74
N VAL A 363 15.13 -23.89 3.15
CA VAL A 363 15.11 -23.45 1.74
C VAL A 363 15.50 -21.95 1.69
N GLU A 364 16.16 -21.53 0.61
CA GLU A 364 16.69 -20.16 0.40
C GLU A 364 15.62 -19.15 -0.08
#